data_AF-A0A8J3RDB8-F1
#
_entry.id   AF-A0A8J3RDB8-F1
#
_cell.length_a   1.000
_cell.length_b   1.000
_cell.length_c   1.000
_cell.angle_alpha   90.00
_cell.angle_beta   90.00
_cell.angle_gamma   90.00
#
_symmetry.space_group_name_H-M   'P 1'
#
loop_
_entity.id
_entity.type
_entity.pdbx_description
1 polymer ?
#
loop_
_entity_poly.entity_id
_entity_poly.type
_entity_poly.pdbx_seq_one_letter_code
_entity_poly.pdbx_strand_id
1 'polypeptide(L)'
;MENFAVAVDWSEATGAPITHVNQFVAQPGPPTLEAGPDGIYLLLGSIPPPFIPRDIEGQRRAIETLKATGLKVNVHGRFHMSRARLEELIQVLQTTADTYDAMVEQITQHRSEAMEG
;
A
#
# COMPACT_ATOMS: atom_id res chain seq x y z
N MET A 1 -29.55 -10.02 23.86
CA MET A 1 -28.45 -10.70 23.16
C MET A 1 -27.19 -10.30 23.90
N GLU A 2 -26.55 -11.23 24.62
CA GLU A 2 -25.23 -10.98 25.19
C GLU A 2 -24.23 -10.82 24.04
N ASN A 3 -23.44 -9.75 24.08
CA ASN A 3 -22.44 -9.46 23.06
C ASN A 3 -21.14 -10.15 23.49
N PHE A 4 -20.77 -11.24 22.82
CA PHE A 4 -19.50 -11.93 23.08
C PHE A 4 -18.40 -11.27 22.26
N ALA A 5 -17.51 -10.53 22.93
CA ALA A 5 -16.33 -9.98 22.27
C ALA A 5 -15.32 -11.10 22.01
N VAL A 6 -15.07 -11.41 20.73
CA VAL A 6 -14.02 -12.33 20.31
C VAL A 6 -12.75 -11.51 20.05
N ALA A 7 -11.67 -11.83 20.76
CA ALA A 7 -10.37 -11.22 20.50
C ALA A 7 -9.78 -11.81 19.21
N VAL A 8 -9.26 -10.94 18.33
CA VAL A 8 -8.54 -11.34 17.12
C VAL A 8 -7.06 -11.45 17.47
N ASP A 9 -6.48 -12.63 17.27
CA ASP A 9 -5.05 -12.86 17.50
C ASP A 9 -4.23 -12.45 16.26
N TRP A 10 -3.26 -11.55 16.49
CA TRP A 10 -2.33 -11.04 15.48
C TRP A 10 -0.87 -11.47 15.77
N SER A 11 -0.64 -12.42 16.67
CA SER A 11 0.69 -12.83 17.14
C SER A 11 1.66 -13.22 16.00
N GLU A 12 1.16 -13.89 14.97
CA GLU A 12 1.91 -14.26 13.75
C GLU A 12 2.52 -13.07 13.01
N ALA A 13 1.97 -11.86 13.15
CA ALA A 13 2.52 -10.66 12.50
C ALA A 13 3.96 -10.37 12.92
N THR A 14 4.36 -10.79 14.13
CA THR A 14 5.73 -10.64 14.64
C THR A 14 6.76 -11.44 13.82
N GLY A 15 6.35 -12.57 13.25
CA GLY A 15 7.20 -13.41 12.40
C GLY A 15 7.18 -13.02 10.92
N ALA A 16 6.23 -12.17 10.51
CA ALA A 16 6.07 -11.77 9.12
C ALA A 16 7.16 -10.76 8.70
N PRO A 17 7.86 -10.98 7.56
CA PRO A 17 8.88 -10.04 7.10
C PRO A 17 8.26 -8.71 6.67
N ILE A 18 8.84 -7.61 7.14
CA ILE A 18 8.46 -6.27 6.68
C ILE A 18 9.01 -6.08 5.26
N THR A 19 8.12 -5.82 4.32
CA THR A 19 8.47 -5.60 2.91
C THR A 19 8.05 -4.21 2.46
N HIS A 20 8.93 -3.49 1.77
CA HIS A 20 8.61 -2.19 1.20
C HIS A 20 7.60 -2.33 0.05
N VAL A 21 6.50 -1.58 0.11
CA VAL A 21 5.44 -1.53 -0.90
C VAL A 21 5.36 -0.10 -1.44
N ASN A 22 5.38 0.04 -2.77
CA ASN A 22 5.15 1.33 -3.44
C ASN A 22 4.24 1.24 -4.66
N GLN A 23 3.68 0.06 -4.95
CA GLN A 23 2.69 -0.16 -6.01
C GLN A 23 1.48 -0.90 -5.46
N PHE A 24 0.30 -0.47 -5.90
CA PHE A 24 -0.99 -0.99 -5.46
C PHE A 24 -1.90 -1.17 -6.67
N VAL A 25 -2.59 -2.31 -6.75
CA VAL A 25 -3.65 -2.53 -7.75
C VAL A 25 -4.84 -3.15 -7.06
N ALA A 26 -6.02 -2.55 -7.21
CA ALA A 26 -7.29 -3.13 -6.80
C ALA A 26 -8.16 -3.34 -8.03
N GLN A 27 -8.69 -4.55 -8.20
CA GLN A 27 -9.56 -4.89 -9.33
C GLN A 27 -10.74 -5.75 -8.89
N PRO A 28 -11.94 -5.56 -9.47
CA PRO A 28 -13.01 -6.53 -9.34
C PRO A 28 -12.56 -7.89 -9.86
N GLY A 29 -13.01 -8.94 -9.19
CA GLY A 29 -12.81 -10.30 -9.66
C GLY A 29 -13.71 -10.69 -10.82
N PRO A 30 -13.58 -11.93 -11.33
CA PRO A 30 -14.41 -12.43 -12.41
C PRO A 30 -15.90 -12.43 -12.01
N PRO A 31 -16.81 -12.32 -13.00
CA PRO A 31 -18.25 -12.40 -12.75
C PRO A 31 -18.64 -13.77 -12.23
N THR A 32 -19.58 -13.80 -11.29
CA THR A 32 -20.22 -15.00 -10.76
C THR A 32 -21.53 -15.29 -11.48
N LEU A 33 -22.09 -16.48 -11.26
CA LEU A 33 -23.39 -16.89 -11.81
C LEU A 33 -24.55 -15.98 -11.34
N GLU A 34 -24.38 -15.27 -10.22
CA GLU A 34 -25.37 -14.36 -9.63
C GLU A 34 -25.20 -12.90 -10.08
N ALA A 35 -24.52 -12.68 -11.22
CA ALA A 35 -24.40 -11.41 -11.94
C ALA A 35 -23.50 -10.31 -11.30
N GLY A 36 -22.72 -10.63 -10.27
CA GLY A 36 -21.72 -9.71 -9.67
C GLY A 36 -20.29 -10.28 -9.64
N PRO A 37 -19.26 -9.44 -9.42
CA PRO A 37 -17.88 -9.92 -9.20
C PRO A 37 -17.79 -10.86 -7.99
N ASP A 38 -16.89 -11.86 -8.03
CA ASP A 38 -16.63 -12.77 -6.90
C ASP A 38 -15.97 -12.10 -5.69
N GLY A 39 -15.57 -10.84 -5.83
CA GLY A 39 -14.92 -10.03 -4.81
C GLY A 39 -13.97 -9.00 -5.43
N ILE A 40 -13.00 -8.58 -4.63
CA ILE A 40 -11.94 -7.63 -5.00
C ILE A 40 -10.61 -8.32 -4.81
N TYR A 41 -9.73 -8.20 -5.80
CA TYR A 41 -8.34 -8.62 -5.71
C TYR A 41 -7.44 -7.39 -5.48
N LEU A 42 -6.74 -7.36 -4.34
CA LEU A 42 -5.74 -6.35 -4.00
C LEU A 42 -4.34 -6.94 -4.17
N LEU A 43 -3.50 -6.28 -4.97
CA LEU A 43 -2.11 -6.63 -5.16
C LEU A 43 -1.23 -5.53 -4.56
N LEU A 44 -0.25 -5.96 -3.76
CA LEU A 44 0.76 -5.10 -3.17
C LEU A 44 2.12 -5.51 -3.70
N GLY A 45 2.93 -4.53 -4.11
CA GLY A 45 4.24 -4.80 -4.66
C GLY A 45 5.16 -3.60 -4.63
N SER A 46 6.35 -3.78 -5.20
CA SER A 46 7.33 -2.72 -5.34
C SER A 46 8.00 -2.70 -6.70
N ILE A 47 8.26 -1.50 -7.19
CA ILE A 47 9.22 -1.26 -8.26
C ILE A 47 10.50 -0.72 -7.60
N PRO A 48 11.67 -1.38 -7.78
CA PRO A 48 12.94 -0.80 -7.36
C PRO A 48 13.26 0.43 -8.21
N PRO A 49 13.88 1.49 -7.65
CA PRO A 49 14.28 2.66 -8.42
C PRO A 49 15.14 2.25 -9.62
N PRO A 50 14.79 2.68 -10.86
CA PRO A 50 15.60 2.34 -12.03
C PRO A 50 16.96 3.02 -11.94
N PHE A 51 18.00 2.32 -12.38
CA PHE A 51 19.31 2.91 -12.53
C PHE A 51 19.33 3.81 -13.77
N ILE A 52 19.55 5.11 -13.58
CA ILE A 52 19.72 6.08 -14.65
C ILE A 52 21.17 6.61 -14.57
N PRO A 53 22.01 6.37 -15.60
CA PRO A 53 23.35 6.94 -15.67
C PRO A 53 23.34 8.47 -15.60
N ARG A 54 24.46 9.09 -15.21
CA ARG A 54 24.56 10.56 -15.15
C ARG A 54 24.94 11.19 -16.48
N ASP A 55 25.50 10.44 -17.41
CA ASP A 55 25.88 10.92 -18.73
C ASP A 55 24.67 10.98 -19.68
N ILE A 56 24.65 11.97 -20.57
CA ILE A 56 23.50 12.29 -21.43
C ILE A 56 23.10 11.12 -22.34
N GLU A 57 24.07 10.42 -22.92
CA GLU A 57 23.80 9.28 -23.81
C GLU A 57 23.27 8.06 -23.04
N GLY A 58 23.82 7.81 -21.86
CA GLY A 58 23.37 6.77 -20.93
C GLY A 58 21.95 7.05 -20.42
N GLN A 59 21.63 8.29 -20.09
CA GLN A 59 20.27 8.73 -19.75
C GLN A 59 19.29 8.46 -20.88
N ARG A 60 19.62 8.90 -22.10
CA ARG A 60 18.75 8.69 -23.26
C ARG A 60 18.46 7.21 -23.50
N ARG A 61 19.51 6.37 -23.48
CA ARG A 61 19.39 4.91 -23.65
C ARG A 61 18.59 4.24 -22.54
N ALA A 62 18.82 4.62 -21.29
CA ALA A 62 18.07 4.08 -20.15
C ALA A 62 16.58 4.44 -20.25
N ILE A 63 16.25 5.70 -20.61
CA ILE A 63 14.88 6.15 -20.81
C ILE A 63 14.21 5.43 -21.99
N GLU A 64 14.90 5.28 -23.13
CA GLU A 64 14.39 4.54 -24.28
C GLU A 64 14.10 3.08 -23.96
N THR A 65 14.99 2.43 -23.20
CA THR A 65 14.80 1.06 -22.73
C THR A 65 13.58 0.97 -21.82
N LEU A 66 13.46 1.86 -20.83
CA LEU A 66 12.32 1.89 -19.92
C LEU A 66 10.99 2.13 -20.65
N LYS A 67 10.99 2.96 -21.71
CA LYS A 67 9.80 3.16 -22.56
C LYS A 67 9.42 1.90 -23.32
N ALA A 68 10.40 1.14 -23.81
CA ALA A 68 10.17 -0.08 -24.58
C ALA A 68 9.72 -1.26 -23.70
N THR A 69 10.29 -1.41 -22.51
CA THR A 69 10.07 -2.60 -21.65
C THR A 69 9.11 -2.36 -20.49
N GLY A 70 8.90 -1.10 -20.10
CA GLY A 70 8.23 -0.75 -18.86
C GLY A 70 9.04 -1.11 -17.61
N LEU A 71 8.43 -0.86 -16.45
CA LEU A 71 8.96 -1.24 -15.13
C LEU A 71 8.17 -2.44 -14.60
N LYS A 72 8.88 -3.51 -14.25
CA LYS A 72 8.26 -4.70 -13.65
C LYS A 72 8.02 -4.48 -12.17
N VAL A 73 6.80 -4.77 -11.72
CA VAL A 73 6.45 -4.81 -10.30
C VAL A 73 6.84 -6.17 -9.72
N ASN A 74 7.59 -6.16 -8.61
CA ASN A 74 7.77 -7.33 -7.77
C ASN A 74 6.55 -7.44 -6.84
N VAL A 75 5.69 -8.43 -7.06
CA VAL A 75 4.47 -8.63 -6.28
C VAL A 75 4.81 -9.36 -4.98
N HIS A 76 4.44 -8.76 -3.86
CA HIS A 76 4.67 -9.30 -2.51
C HIS A 76 3.45 -10.03 -1.98
N GLY A 77 2.25 -9.62 -2.40
CA GLY A 77 1.01 -10.25 -1.99
C GLY A 77 -0.12 -10.01 -2.98
N ARG A 78 -1.02 -10.99 -3.05
CA ARG A 78 -2.29 -10.91 -3.79
C ARG A 78 -3.39 -11.45 -2.87
N PHE A 79 -4.34 -10.58 -2.54
CA PHE A 79 -5.37 -10.84 -1.55
C PHE A 79 -6.75 -10.76 -2.22
N HIS A 80 -7.64 -11.67 -1.86
CA HIS A 80 -9.06 -11.60 -2.23
C HIS A 80 -9.87 -11.19 -1.01
N MET A 81 -10.87 -10.34 -1.22
CA MET A 81 -11.80 -9.93 -0.18
C MET A 81 -13.18 -9.59 -0.75
N SER A 82 -14.21 -9.67 0.08
CA SER A 82 -15.55 -9.20 -0.30
C SER A 82 -15.61 -7.67 -0.35
N ARG A 83 -16.66 -7.12 -0.98
CA ARG A 83 -16.91 -5.67 -1.00
C ARG A 83 -17.05 -5.07 0.40
N ALA A 84 -17.65 -5.80 1.35
CA ALA A 84 -17.80 -5.35 2.73
C ALA A 84 -16.45 -5.27 3.46
N ARG A 85 -15.57 -6.27 3.27
CA ARG A 85 -14.21 -6.25 3.83
C ARG A 85 -13.36 -5.11 3.26
N LEU A 86 -13.53 -4.78 1.99
CA LEU A 86 -12.87 -3.60 1.40
C LEU A 86 -13.34 -2.30 2.06
N GLU A 87 -14.64 -2.16 2.37
CA GLU A 87 -15.16 -0.97 3.05
C GLU A 87 -14.49 -0.77 4.41
N GLU A 88 -14.42 -1.84 5.19
CA GLU A 88 -13.77 -1.81 6.51
C GLU A 88 -12.27 -1.52 6.39
N LEU A 89 -11.60 -2.10 5.38
CA LEU A 89 -10.20 -1.79 5.11
C LEU A 89 -10.01 -0.30 4.79
N ILE A 90 -10.87 0.30 3.97
CA ILE A 90 -10.82 1.74 3.65
C ILE A 90 -10.91 2.57 4.93
N GLN A 91 -11.85 2.25 5.82
CA GLN A 91 -12.03 2.97 7.08
C GLN A 91 -10.80 2.88 7.98
N VAL A 92 -10.23 1.68 8.12
CA VAL A 92 -9.00 1.46 8.89
C VAL A 92 -7.83 2.25 8.30
N LEU A 93 -7.65 2.22 6.98
CA LEU A 93 -6.57 2.96 6.30
C LEU A 93 -6.73 4.47 6.45
N GLN A 94 -7.95 5.00 6.33
CA GLN A 94 -8.24 6.42 6.52
C GLN A 94 -7.93 6.87 7.96
N THR A 95 -8.44 6.14 8.95
CA THR A 95 -8.18 6.44 10.37
C THR A 95 -6.68 6.40 10.68
N THR A 96 -5.96 5.44 10.08
CA THR A 96 -4.50 5.34 10.24
C THR A 96 -3.77 6.51 9.62
N ALA A 97 -4.19 6.96 8.42
CA ALA A 97 -3.61 8.12 7.75
C ALA A 97 -3.82 9.40 8.57
N ASP A 98 -5.06 9.65 9.02
CA ASP A 98 -5.39 10.81 9.85
C ASP A 98 -4.57 10.83 11.15
N THR A 99 -4.40 9.65 11.78
CA THR A 99 -3.57 9.52 12.99
C THR A 99 -2.11 9.84 12.71
N TYR A 100 -1.57 9.36 11.59
CA TYR A 100 -0.19 9.62 11.19
C TYR A 100 0.05 11.12 10.93
N ASP A 101 -0.86 11.76 10.20
CA ASP A 101 -0.74 13.19 9.87
C ASP A 101 -0.79 14.05 11.15
N ALA A 102 -1.70 13.74 12.08
CA ALA A 102 -1.76 14.41 13.37
C ALA A 102 -0.45 14.28 14.17
N MET A 103 0.21 13.11 14.12
CA MET A 103 1.51 12.91 14.77
C MET A 103 2.61 13.75 14.11
N VAL A 104 2.62 13.85 12.78
CA VAL A 104 3.58 14.69 12.04
C VAL A 104 3.40 16.17 12.38
N GLU A 105 2.15 16.64 12.46
CA GLU A 105 1.84 18.02 12.85
C GLU A 105 2.34 18.33 14.27
N GLN A 106 2.07 17.46 15.24
CA GLN A 106 2.55 17.62 16.62
C GLN A 106 4.07 17.69 16.71
N ILE A 107 4.79 16.83 16.00
CA ILE A 107 6.27 16.84 15.96
C ILE A 107 6.77 18.14 15.34
N THR A 108 6.10 18.64 14.31
CA THR A 108 6.48 19.87 13.62
C THR A 108 6.25 21.09 14.52
N GLN A 109 5.12 21.16 15.23
CA GLN A 109 4.81 22.22 16.20
C GLN A 109 5.84 22.27 17.33
N HIS A 110 6.16 21.13 17.96
CA HIS A 110 7.16 21.06 19.02
C HIS A 110 8.56 21.47 18.56
N ARG A 111 8.93 21.19 17.30
CA ARG A 111 10.22 21.65 16.75
C ARG A 111 10.26 23.16 16.54
N SER A 112 9.16 23.76 16.08
CA SER A 112 9.06 25.21 15.89
C SER A 112 9.14 25.95 17.24
N GLU A 113 8.42 25.48 18.26
CA GLU A 113 8.45 26.05 19.61
C GLU A 113 9.84 25.95 20.27
N ALA A 114 10.57 24.86 20.03
CA ALA A 114 11.93 24.66 20.54
C ALA A 114 13.00 25.49 19.80
N MET A 115 12.69 26.06 18.64
CA MET A 115 13.60 26.94 17.88
C MET A 115 13.33 28.44 18.15
N GLU A 116 12.17 28.78 18.72
CA GLU A 116 11.77 30.15 19.06
C GLU A 116 12.02 30.54 20.53
N GLY A 117 12.44 29.59 21.38
CA GLY A 117 12.84 29.81 22.79
C GLY A 117 14.34 29.73 23.02
#